data_AF-A0AAJ7NGS2-F1
#
_entry.id   AF-A0AAJ7NGS2-F1
#
_cell.length_a   1.000
_cell.length_b   1.000
_cell.length_c   1.000
_cell.angle_alpha   90.00
_cell.angle_beta   90.00
_cell.angle_gamma   90.00
#
_symmetry.space_group_name_H-M   'P 1'
#
loop_
_entity.id
_entity.type
_entity.pdbx_description
1 polymer ?
#
loop_
_entity_poly.entity_id
_entity_poly.type
_entity_poly.pdbx_seq_one_letter_code
_entity_poly.pdbx_strand_id
1 'polypeptide(L)'
;MGKRYYCDYCDRSFKDDPEARKKHLSSLQHVKNRADHYNTFKDPEVILKEESSKVPCKWYMNNGECAFGLGCRYSHYTPPMIWELQCLVAMKNQSKLNLAPENGWPNPDDIIKEYFENSPSTSSSEDFTYPTWHRPLELQNYSMLPPSLWPITPESLTNTTAFTEWG
;
A
#
# COMPACT_ATOMS: atom_id res chain seq x y z
N MET A 1 -52.01 11.62 -16.04
CA MET A 1 -50.56 11.44 -16.29
C MET A 1 -50.12 10.19 -15.54
N GLY A 2 -49.71 9.13 -16.23
CA GLY A 2 -49.34 7.86 -15.60
C GLY A 2 -47.98 7.92 -14.91
N LYS A 3 -47.82 7.21 -13.79
CA LYS A 3 -46.51 7.04 -13.13
C LYS A 3 -45.56 6.33 -14.10
N ARG A 4 -44.29 6.75 -14.12
CA ARG A 4 -43.22 6.09 -14.88
C ARG A 4 -42.22 5.52 -13.89
N TYR A 5 -41.73 4.32 -14.18
CA TYR A 5 -40.64 3.70 -13.44
C TYR A 5 -39.33 3.97 -14.15
N TYR A 6 -38.30 4.35 -13.39
CA TYR A 6 -36.93 4.53 -13.85
C TYR A 6 -36.04 3.48 -13.20
N CYS A 7 -35.10 2.91 -13.98
CA CYS A 7 -34.11 1.98 -13.48
C CYS A 7 -32.71 2.57 -13.60
N ASP A 8 -32.06 2.83 -12.47
CA ASP A 8 -30.72 3.45 -12.41
C ASP A 8 -29.63 2.56 -13.03
N TYR A 9 -29.77 1.23 -12.96
CA TYR A 9 -28.78 0.31 -13.54
C TYR A 9 -28.88 0.21 -15.07
N CYS A 10 -30.01 0.58 -15.66
CA CYS A 10 -30.27 0.41 -17.09
C CYS A 10 -30.52 1.73 -17.82
N ASP A 11 -30.57 2.86 -17.11
CA ASP A 11 -30.89 4.20 -17.61
C ASP A 11 -32.14 4.25 -18.51
N ARG A 12 -33.18 3.51 -18.11
CA ARG A 12 -34.43 3.38 -18.88
C ARG A 12 -35.64 3.77 -18.05
N SER A 13 -36.50 4.59 -18.64
CA SER A 13 -37.84 4.88 -18.10
C SER A 13 -38.92 4.17 -18.90
N PHE A 14 -39.86 3.52 -18.22
CA PHE A 14 -41.03 2.90 -18.83
C PHE A 14 -42.30 3.16 -18.02
N LYS A 15 -43.47 2.79 -18.57
CA LYS A 15 -44.75 2.95 -17.88
C LYS A 15 -44.74 2.10 -16.61
N ASP A 16 -45.18 2.67 -15.49
CA ASP A 16 -45.13 1.97 -14.22
C ASP A 16 -46.23 0.91 -14.09
N ASP A 17 -45.92 -0.30 -14.57
CA ASP A 17 -46.73 -1.50 -14.43
C ASP A 17 -45.95 -2.53 -13.58
N PRO A 18 -46.57 -3.09 -12.51
CA PRO A 18 -45.86 -3.97 -11.58
C PRO A 18 -45.33 -5.26 -12.24
N GLU A 19 -46.03 -5.78 -13.25
CA GLU A 19 -45.61 -6.99 -13.96
C GLU A 19 -44.47 -6.68 -14.94
N ALA A 20 -44.56 -5.57 -15.67
CA ALA A 20 -43.49 -5.08 -16.54
C ALA A 20 -42.22 -4.77 -15.73
N ARG A 21 -42.35 -4.17 -14.55
CA ARG A 21 -41.23 -3.91 -13.64
C ARG A 21 -40.56 -5.22 -13.21
N LYS A 22 -41.34 -6.23 -12.81
CA LYS A 22 -40.79 -7.52 -12.42
C LYS A 22 -40.04 -8.19 -13.58
N LYS A 23 -40.62 -8.19 -14.78
CA LYS A 23 -39.97 -8.71 -16.01
C LYS A 23 -38.67 -7.97 -16.32
N HIS A 24 -38.64 -6.65 -16.13
CA HIS A 24 -37.44 -5.85 -16.30
C HIS A 24 -36.34 -6.24 -15.28
N LEU A 25 -36.68 -6.34 -13.99
CA LEU A 25 -35.73 -6.69 -12.93
C LEU A 25 -35.17 -8.11 -13.08
N SER A 26 -35.98 -9.06 -13.56
CA SER A 26 -35.53 -10.43 -13.85
C SER A 26 -34.84 -10.58 -15.22
N SER A 27 -34.75 -9.51 -16.02
CA SER A 27 -34.12 -9.58 -17.33
C SER A 27 -32.61 -9.79 -17.20
N LEU A 28 -32.02 -10.57 -18.11
CA LEU A 28 -30.57 -10.84 -18.12
C LEU A 28 -29.75 -9.55 -18.23
N GLN A 29 -30.25 -8.56 -18.97
CA GLN A 29 -29.58 -7.27 -19.09
C GLN A 29 -29.52 -6.53 -17.75
N HIS A 30 -30.63 -6.49 -17.01
CA HIS A 30 -30.64 -5.84 -15.69
C HIS A 30 -29.72 -6.58 -14.71
N VAL A 31 -29.78 -7.91 -14.68
CA VAL A 31 -28.91 -8.73 -13.81
C VAL A 31 -27.44 -8.49 -14.13
N LYS A 32 -27.08 -8.45 -15.42
CA LYS A 32 -25.71 -8.15 -15.87
C LYS A 32 -25.28 -6.74 -15.46
N ASN A 33 -26.06 -5.71 -15.81
CA ASN A 33 -25.74 -4.33 -15.46
C ASN A 33 -25.59 -4.13 -13.95
N ARG A 34 -26.47 -4.76 -13.17
CA ARG A 34 -26.39 -4.73 -11.71
C ARG A 34 -25.10 -5.37 -11.22
N ALA A 35 -24.72 -6.53 -11.74
CA ALA A 35 -23.46 -7.19 -11.40
C ALA A 35 -22.24 -6.34 -11.78
N ASP A 36 -22.24 -5.77 -12.99
CA ASP A 36 -21.17 -4.90 -13.49
C ASP A 36 -21.01 -3.66 -12.60
N HIS A 37 -22.12 -3.03 -12.19
CA HIS A 37 -22.10 -1.92 -11.24
C HIS A 37 -21.41 -2.31 -9.92
N TYR A 38 -21.79 -3.44 -9.31
CA TYR A 38 -21.11 -3.89 -8.08
C TYR A 38 -19.64 -4.25 -8.29
N ASN A 39 -19.26 -4.75 -9.47
CA ASN A 39 -17.88 -5.03 -9.79
C ASN A 39 -17.03 -3.75 -9.86
N THR A 40 -17.57 -2.63 -10.35
CA THR A 40 -16.87 -1.34 -10.41
C THR A 40 -16.60 -0.74 -9.03
N PHE A 41 -17.51 -0.92 -8.07
CA PHE A 41 -17.38 -0.38 -6.71
C PHE A 41 -16.86 -1.41 -5.69
N LYS A 42 -16.22 -2.47 -6.17
CA LYS A 42 -15.72 -3.54 -5.30
C LYS A 42 -14.48 -3.07 -4.53
N ASP A 43 -14.38 -3.45 -3.27
CA ASP A 43 -13.24 -3.10 -2.43
C ASP A 43 -11.92 -3.62 -3.01
N PRO A 44 -10.83 -2.81 -3.00
CA PRO A 44 -9.55 -3.20 -3.56
C PRO A 44 -8.95 -4.43 -2.86
N GLU A 45 -9.22 -4.59 -1.56
CA GLU A 45 -8.82 -5.76 -0.77
C GLU A 45 -9.42 -7.06 -1.32
N VAL A 46 -10.71 -7.01 -1.73
CA VAL A 46 -11.42 -8.17 -2.27
C VAL A 46 -10.95 -8.47 -3.69
N ILE A 47 -10.80 -7.42 -4.52
CA ILE A 47 -10.26 -7.56 -5.88
C ILE A 47 -8.90 -8.23 -5.85
N LEU A 48 -7.99 -7.75 -5.00
CA LEU A 48 -6.65 -8.30 -4.87
C LEU A 48 -6.65 -9.79 -4.53
N LYS A 49 -7.48 -10.20 -3.55
CA LYS A 49 -7.57 -11.61 -3.14
C LYS A 49 -8.09 -12.52 -4.26
N GLU A 50 -9.09 -12.05 -5.00
CA GLU A 50 -9.65 -12.81 -6.11
C GLU A 50 -8.66 -12.90 -7.28
N GLU A 51 -8.10 -11.76 -7.71
CA GLU A 51 -7.23 -11.67 -8.88
C GLU A 51 -5.87 -12.32 -8.67
N SER A 52 -5.28 -12.24 -7.47
CA SER A 52 -3.98 -12.87 -7.19
C SER A 52 -4.02 -14.40 -7.29
N SER A 53 -5.20 -15.00 -7.14
CA SER A 53 -5.40 -16.45 -7.24
C SER A 53 -5.78 -16.93 -8.64
N LYS A 54 -6.18 -16.00 -9.53
CA LYS A 54 -6.66 -16.33 -10.87
C LYS A 54 -5.50 -16.40 -11.85
N VAL A 55 -5.62 -17.30 -12.83
CA VAL A 55 -4.70 -17.38 -13.96
C VAL A 55 -4.95 -16.20 -14.91
N PRO A 56 -3.92 -15.54 -15.46
CA PRO A 56 -4.09 -14.42 -16.38
C PRO A 56 -4.80 -14.84 -17.67
N CYS A 57 -5.66 -13.97 -18.17
CA CYS A 57 -6.44 -14.18 -19.39
C CYS A 57 -5.56 -14.05 -20.63
N LYS A 58 -5.25 -15.16 -21.31
CA LYS A 58 -4.39 -15.16 -22.50
C LYS A 58 -4.87 -14.21 -23.61
N TRP A 59 -6.18 -14.16 -23.84
CA TRP A 59 -6.76 -13.35 -24.92
C TRP A 59 -6.65 -11.86 -24.61
N TYR A 60 -6.96 -11.46 -23.37
CA TYR A 60 -6.79 -10.08 -22.93
C TYR A 60 -5.31 -9.65 -22.93
N MET A 61 -4.41 -10.53 -22.49
CA MET A 61 -2.98 -10.22 -22.44
C MET A 61 -2.36 -10.09 -23.84
N ASN A 62 -2.87 -10.82 -24.84
CA ASN A 62 -2.33 -10.78 -26.21
C ASN A 62 -2.99 -9.70 -27.08
N ASN A 63 -4.31 -9.54 -26.97
CA ASN A 63 -5.11 -8.69 -27.85
C ASN A 63 -5.57 -7.38 -27.19
N GLY A 64 -5.43 -7.26 -25.86
CA GLY A 64 -5.91 -6.10 -25.09
C GLY A 64 -7.43 -6.04 -24.90
N GLU A 65 -8.18 -6.93 -25.55
CA GLU A 65 -9.64 -7.01 -25.46
C GLU A 65 -10.06 -8.39 -24.95
N CYS A 66 -11.20 -8.47 -24.26
CA CYS A 66 -11.83 -9.72 -23.87
C CYS A 66 -13.32 -9.68 -24.13
N ALA A 67 -13.84 -10.63 -24.92
CA ALA A 67 -15.26 -10.75 -25.22
C ALA A 67 -16.14 -10.93 -23.96
N PHE A 68 -15.57 -11.42 -22.86
CA PHE A 68 -16.26 -11.62 -21.58
C PHE A 68 -16.25 -10.37 -20.68
N GLY A 69 -15.47 -9.34 -21.02
CA GLY A 69 -15.39 -8.09 -20.24
C GLY A 69 -15.07 -8.31 -18.76
N LEU A 70 -15.78 -7.63 -17.88
CA LEU A 70 -15.63 -7.72 -16.41
C LEU A 70 -16.10 -9.07 -15.83
N GLY A 71 -16.88 -9.85 -16.59
CA GLY A 71 -17.35 -11.17 -16.18
C GLY A 71 -16.38 -12.31 -16.52
N CYS A 72 -15.14 -12.00 -16.92
CA CYS A 72 -14.16 -13.01 -17.29
C CYS A 72 -13.75 -13.87 -16.08
N ARG A 73 -13.62 -15.18 -16.30
CA ARG A 73 -13.15 -16.13 -15.28
C ARG A 73 -11.66 -15.98 -14.98
N TYR A 74 -10.89 -15.44 -15.93
CA TYR A 74 -9.45 -15.26 -15.85
C TYR A 74 -9.09 -13.83 -15.46
N SER A 75 -7.91 -13.64 -14.89
CA SER A 75 -7.47 -12.31 -14.46
C SER A 75 -7.15 -11.42 -15.65
N HIS A 76 -7.70 -10.20 -15.64
CA HIS A 76 -7.31 -9.12 -16.56
C HIS A 76 -6.22 -8.22 -15.97
N TYR A 77 -5.79 -8.50 -14.74
CA TYR A 77 -4.73 -7.75 -14.08
C TYR A 77 -3.37 -8.30 -14.48
N THR A 78 -2.52 -7.42 -14.95
CA THR A 78 -1.11 -7.74 -15.18
C THR A 78 -0.36 -7.76 -13.84
N PRO A 79 0.80 -8.43 -13.75
CA PRO A 79 1.63 -8.39 -12.54
C PRO A 79 1.88 -6.99 -11.95
N PRO A 80 2.20 -5.94 -12.75
CA PRO A 80 2.34 -4.59 -12.20
C PRO A 80 1.02 -4.02 -11.66
N MET A 81 -0.13 -4.28 -12.29
CA MET A 81 -1.42 -3.83 -11.76
C MET A 81 -1.77 -4.51 -10.42
N ILE A 82 -1.41 -5.79 -10.26
CA ILE A 82 -1.58 -6.49 -8.97
C ILE A 82 -0.70 -5.87 -7.90
N TRP A 83 0.54 -5.50 -8.24
CA TRP A 83 1.45 -4.81 -7.33
C TRP A 83 0.90 -3.44 -6.89
N GLU A 84 0.37 -2.65 -7.83
CA GLU A 84 -0.27 -1.37 -7.49
C GLU A 84 -1.45 -1.56 -6.54
N LEU A 85 -2.30 -2.57 -6.78
CA LEU A 85 -3.39 -2.94 -5.86
C LEU A 85 -2.86 -3.33 -4.47
N GLN A 86 -1.74 -4.07 -4.40
CA GLN A 86 -1.10 -4.44 -3.13
C GLN A 86 -0.66 -3.20 -2.35
N CYS A 87 0.00 -2.25 -3.03
CA CYS A 87 0.40 -0.98 -2.43
C CYS A 87 -0.81 -0.19 -1.90
N LEU A 88 -1.88 -0.07 -2.68
CA LEU A 88 -3.10 0.62 -2.28
C LEU A 88 -3.75 -0.02 -1.04
N VAL A 89 -3.83 -1.35 -1.01
CA VAL A 89 -4.36 -2.09 0.15
C VAL A 89 -3.48 -1.91 1.38
N ALA A 90 -2.16 -1.95 1.22
CA ALA A 90 -1.22 -1.71 2.32
C ALA A 90 -1.39 -0.30 2.92
N MET A 91 -1.51 0.73 2.08
CA MET A 91 -1.77 2.11 2.52
C MET A 91 -3.11 2.25 3.26
N LYS A 92 -4.18 1.64 2.73
CA LYS A 92 -5.50 1.63 3.39
C LYS A 92 -5.43 0.97 4.77
N ASN A 93 -4.73 -0.16 4.88
CA ASN A 93 -4.57 -0.85 6.16
C ASN A 93 -3.70 -0.07 7.15
N GLN A 94 -2.62 0.57 6.70
CA GLN A 94 -1.86 1.48 7.55
C GLN A 94 -2.73 2.63 8.06
N SER A 95 -3.57 3.24 7.21
CA SER A 95 -4.48 4.30 7.67
C SER A 95 -5.48 3.81 8.73
N LYS A 96 -5.96 2.56 8.62
CA LYS A 96 -6.81 1.94 9.65
C LYS A 96 -6.04 1.68 10.96
N LEU A 97 -4.77 1.30 10.89
CA LEU A 97 -3.91 1.09 12.07
C LEU A 97 -3.43 2.40 12.71
N ASN A 98 -3.32 3.48 11.93
CA ASN A 98 -3.01 4.81 12.42
C ASN A 98 -4.22 5.52 13.07
N LEU A 99 -5.43 4.92 13.02
CA LEU A 99 -6.51 5.31 13.92
C LEU A 99 -6.05 4.97 15.33
N ALA A 100 -6.04 5.99 16.19
CA ALA A 100 -5.46 5.93 17.52
C ALA A 100 -5.89 4.64 18.26
N PRO A 101 -4.97 3.96 18.98
CA PRO A 101 -5.34 2.84 19.83
C PRO A 101 -6.48 3.28 20.78
N GLU A 102 -7.44 2.39 21.05
CA GLU A 102 -8.62 2.64 21.90
C GLU A 102 -8.29 3.31 23.26
N ASN A 103 -7.05 3.16 23.71
CA ASN A 103 -6.54 3.64 24.99
C ASN A 103 -5.85 5.02 24.90
N GLY A 104 -5.93 5.68 23.74
CA GLY A 104 -5.13 6.88 23.46
C GLY A 104 -3.64 6.56 23.31
N TRP A 105 -2.88 7.52 22.77
CA TRP A 105 -1.43 7.40 22.76
C TRP A 105 -0.94 7.62 24.20
N PRO A 106 -0.08 6.74 24.75
CA PRO A 106 0.49 6.96 26.08
C PRO A 106 1.21 8.32 26.11
N ASN A 107 1.09 9.03 27.24
CA ASN A 107 1.67 10.35 27.41
C ASN A 107 3.21 10.24 27.21
N PRO A 108 3.82 11.07 26.34
CA PRO A 108 5.26 11.05 26.14
C PRO A 108 6.07 11.13 27.44
N ASP A 109 5.59 11.83 28.47
CA ASP A 109 6.26 11.91 29.77
C ASP A 109 6.33 10.55 30.49
N ASP A 110 5.30 9.71 30.35
CA ASP A 110 5.25 8.38 30.98
C ASP A 110 6.23 7.40 30.30
N ILE A 111 6.37 7.51 28.97
CA ILE A 111 7.32 6.72 28.18
C ILE A 111 8.77 7.07 28.58
N ILE A 112 9.05 8.36 28.71
CA ILE A 112 10.38 8.85 29.10
C ILE A 112 10.72 8.32 30.50
N LYS A 113 9.77 8.40 31.44
CA LYS A 113 9.97 7.93 32.80
C LYS A 113 10.24 6.43 32.88
N GLU A 114 9.47 5.61 32.16
CA GLU A 114 9.68 4.15 32.10
C GLU A 114 11.06 3.78 31.54
N TYR A 115 11.55 4.49 30.52
CA TYR A 115 12.90 4.27 29.97
C TYR A 115 13.99 4.53 31.01
N PHE A 116 13.88 5.64 31.76
CA PHE A 116 14.87 5.99 32.78
C PHE A 116 14.78 5.09 34.01
N GLU A 117 13.60 4.59 34.36
CA GLU A 117 13.39 3.66 35.47
C GLU A 117 13.83 2.22 35.12
N ASN A 118 13.69 1.80 33.86
CA ASN A 118 14.11 0.48 33.38
C ASN A 118 15.54 0.43 32.83
N SER A 119 16.25 1.56 32.76
CA SER A 119 17.70 1.56 32.64
C SER A 119 18.25 0.85 33.88
N PRO A 120 18.83 -0.36 33.79
CA PRO A 120 19.50 -0.92 34.95
C PRO A 120 20.53 0.10 35.39
N SER A 121 20.48 0.46 36.67
CA SER A 121 21.53 1.20 37.35
C SER A 121 22.80 0.35 37.35
N THR A 122 23.43 0.21 36.20
CA THR A 122 24.74 -0.41 36.05
C THR A 122 25.75 0.67 36.42
N SER A 123 25.89 0.87 37.72
CA SER A 123 27.14 1.35 38.33
C SER A 123 28.20 0.25 38.16
N SER A 124 28.56 -0.07 36.93
CA SER A 124 29.72 -0.87 36.58
C SER A 124 30.30 -0.20 35.35
N SER A 125 31.44 0.46 35.53
CA SER A 125 32.34 0.89 34.48
C SER A 125 32.84 -0.35 33.73
N GLU A 126 32.00 -0.93 32.88
CA GLU A 126 32.42 -1.84 31.84
C GLU A 126 32.62 -0.99 30.61
N ASP A 127 33.88 -0.81 30.21
CA ASP A 127 34.26 -0.15 28.98
C ASP A 127 33.43 -0.74 27.83
N PHE A 128 32.56 0.08 27.24
CA PHE A 128 31.86 -0.28 26.02
C PHE A 128 32.92 -0.49 24.94
N THR A 129 33.26 -1.75 24.68
CA THR A 129 34.06 -2.13 23.52
C THR A 129 33.19 -1.92 22.29
N TYR A 130 33.13 -0.69 21.79
CA TYR A 130 32.53 -0.42 20.49
C TYR A 130 33.23 -1.30 19.46
N PRO A 131 32.50 -1.92 18.51
CA PRO A 131 33.13 -2.62 17.41
C PRO A 131 34.03 -1.61 16.71
N THR A 132 35.34 -1.80 16.85
CA THR A 132 36.31 -0.95 16.16
C THR A 132 36.15 -1.29 14.69
N TRP A 133 35.64 -0.33 13.92
CA TRP A 133 35.47 -0.47 12.48
C TRP A 133 36.86 -0.55 11.83
N HIS A 134 37.41 -1.75 11.74
CA HIS A 134 38.68 -1.99 11.08
C HIS A 134 38.47 -2.01 9.57
N ARG A 135 39.20 -1.15 8.88
CA ARG A 135 39.30 -1.19 7.42
C ARG A 135 39.96 -2.52 7.01
N PRO A 136 39.33 -3.32 6.13
CA PRO A 136 39.96 -4.49 5.53
C PRO A 136 41.31 -4.11 4.90
N LEU A 137 42.37 -4.91 5.15
CA LEU A 137 43.75 -4.59 4.72
C LEU A 137 43.85 -4.35 3.21
N GLU A 138 42.96 -4.97 2.44
CA GLU A 138 42.87 -4.86 0.99
C GLU A 138 42.62 -3.42 0.54
N LEU A 139 41.93 -2.62 1.35
CA LEU A 139 41.59 -1.21 1.06
C LEU A 139 42.61 -0.21 1.60
N GLN A 140 43.68 -0.66 2.28
CA GLN A 140 44.74 0.23 2.77
C GLN A 140 45.70 0.66 1.65
N ASN A 141 45.83 -0.17 0.60
CA ASN A 141 46.77 0.06 -0.50
C ASN A 141 46.14 0.72 -1.75
N TYR A 142 44.84 1.01 -1.73
CA TYR A 142 44.16 1.70 -2.84
C TYR A 142 44.21 3.21 -2.64
N SER A 143 44.97 3.90 -3.49
CA SER A 143 45.16 5.35 -3.47
C SER A 143 43.99 6.15 -4.09
N MET A 144 42.99 5.49 -4.68
CA MET A 144 41.84 6.13 -5.32
C MET A 144 40.50 5.60 -4.78
N LEU A 145 40.32 5.62 -3.46
CA LEU A 145 39.02 5.33 -2.86
C LEU A 145 38.05 6.50 -3.09
N PRO A 146 36.74 6.26 -3.24
CA PRO A 146 35.75 7.32 -3.22
C PRO A 146 35.75 8.05 -1.86
N PRO A 147 35.33 9.33 -1.80
CA PRO A 147 35.40 10.16 -0.59
C PRO A 147 34.73 9.54 0.64
N SER A 148 33.66 8.75 0.45
CA SER A 148 32.94 8.04 1.52
C SER A 148 33.75 6.92 2.19
N LEU A 149 34.83 6.47 1.57
CA LEU A 149 35.72 5.41 2.08
C LEU A 149 37.09 5.95 2.51
N TRP A 150 37.25 7.28 2.55
CA TRP A 150 38.48 7.89 3.07
C TRP A 150 38.57 7.74 4.59
N PRO A 151 39.78 7.60 5.15
CA PRO A 151 39.94 7.58 6.61
C PRO A 151 39.44 8.91 7.18
N ILE A 152 38.64 8.83 8.24
CA ILE A 152 38.34 10.02 9.05
C ILE A 152 39.63 10.36 9.80
N THR A 153 40.35 11.37 9.33
CA THR A 153 41.51 11.92 10.03
C THR A 153 41.02 13.01 10.98
N PRO A 154 41.72 13.27 12.10
CA PRO A 154 41.38 14.39 12.99
C PRO A 154 41.33 15.75 12.25
N GLU A 155 42.09 15.89 11.17
CA GLU A 155 42.11 17.07 10.28
C GLU A 155 40.82 17.22 9.44
N SER A 156 40.12 16.12 9.11
CA SER A 156 38.84 16.20 8.38
C SER A 156 37.70 16.69 9.27
N LEU A 157 37.79 16.45 10.58
CA LEU A 157 36.81 16.87 11.59
C LEU A 157 36.98 18.35 12.00
N THR A 158 38.17 18.91 11.84
CA THR A 158 38.44 20.32 12.17
C THR A 158 37.87 21.32 11.18
N ASN A 159 37.40 20.87 10.00
CA ASN A 159 36.67 21.71 9.04
C ASN A 159 35.19 21.92 9.42
N THR A 160 34.89 21.99 10.72
CA THR A 160 33.54 22.18 11.27
C THR A 160 33.06 23.62 11.14
N THR A 161 33.93 24.57 10.76
CA THR A 161 33.53 25.96 10.44
C THR A 161 32.70 26.07 9.15
N ALA A 162 32.77 25.07 8.27
CA ALA A 162 32.00 25.02 7.02
C ALA A 162 30.57 24.48 7.17
N PHE A 163 30.21 23.96 8.35
CA PHE A 163 28.86 23.40 8.64
C PHE A 163 28.05 24.32 9.56
N THR A 164 28.13 25.62 9.36
CA THR A 164 27.40 26.61 10.16
C THR A 164 25.92 26.72 9.80
N GLU A 165 25.50 26.16 8.66
CA GLU A 165 24.11 26.20 8.21
C GLU A 165 23.64 24.80 7.86
N TRP A 166 22.81 24.22 8.73
CA TRP A 166 21.89 23.17 8.32
C TRP A 166 20.69 23.88 7.67
N GLY A 167 20.58 23.78 6.34
CA GLY A 167 19.39 24.20 5.60
C GLY A 167 18.26 23.18 5.73
#